data_AF-A0A937WJ28-F1
#
_entry.id   AF-A0A937WJ28-F1
#
_cell.length_a   1.000
_cell.length_b   1.000
_cell.length_c   1.000
_cell.angle_alpha   90.00
_cell.angle_beta   90.00
_cell.angle_gamma   90.00
#
_symmetry.space_group_name_H-M   'P 1'
#
loop_
_entity.id
_entity.type
_entity.pdbx_description
1 polymer ?
#
loop_
_entity_poly.entity_id
_entity_poly.type
_entity_poly.pdbx_seq_one_letter_code
_entity_poly.pdbx_strand_id
1 'polypeptide(L)'
;MPRVAKQKRKTRTRCRICQANGKRICPALSALSNVLICPTCCKEMRAKIPDCDKRCRYFSPLLVSSKKLPNKELPLYKCLMSKSTDTGMITAIVAQEKPNGRLRAMFLLLDFWKKGLRDCFVDADISKNEFEAKCVKKDIKLIGVEYLFEEIDFEKCRQYIKHAHRISTEIGEEIPWEYEYWKDMLGDMSEVKDIVGSLYKCAKCWADLPERTVALMKQHAKSVDIQFYILCRKCGGQAEFKAGVEFDKEGVKSVPE
;
A
#
# COMPACT_ATOMS: atom_id res chain seq x y z
N MET A 1 -17.54 -31.46 -35.55
CA MET A 1 -16.35 -31.18 -34.71
C MET A 1 -16.18 -29.67 -34.58
N PRO A 2 -16.39 -29.06 -33.40
CA PRO A 2 -16.18 -27.63 -33.23
C PRO A 2 -14.68 -27.31 -33.14
N ARG A 3 -14.23 -26.31 -33.92
CA ARG A 3 -12.83 -25.84 -33.95
C ARG A 3 -12.50 -25.15 -32.62
N VAL A 4 -11.59 -25.74 -31.85
CA VAL A 4 -11.02 -25.13 -30.65
C VAL A 4 -10.23 -23.88 -31.04
N ALA A 5 -10.66 -22.72 -30.57
CA ALA A 5 -9.97 -21.46 -30.79
C ALA A 5 -8.58 -21.52 -30.11
N LYS A 6 -7.51 -21.39 -30.90
CA LYS A 6 -6.14 -21.30 -30.40
C LYS A 6 -6.01 -20.05 -29.52
N GLN A 7 -5.87 -20.25 -28.20
CA GLN A 7 -5.54 -19.20 -27.24
C GLN A 7 -4.22 -18.54 -27.67
N LYS A 8 -4.27 -17.27 -28.08
CA LYS A 8 -3.08 -16.47 -28.40
C LYS A 8 -2.20 -16.38 -27.14
N ARG A 9 -1.02 -17.03 -27.16
CA ARG A 9 0.01 -16.84 -26.13
C ARG A 9 0.33 -15.35 -26.02
N LYS A 10 0.03 -14.72 -24.88
CA LYS A 10 0.47 -13.35 -24.58
C LYS A 10 1.99 -13.33 -24.62
N THR A 11 2.57 -12.68 -25.63
CA THR A 11 4.00 -12.38 -25.70
C THR A 11 4.37 -11.60 -24.44
N ARG A 12 5.26 -12.16 -23.60
CA ARG A 12 5.74 -11.48 -22.39
C ARG A 12 6.65 -10.34 -22.82
N THR A 13 6.11 -9.13 -22.88
CA THR A 13 6.89 -7.92 -23.07
C THR A 13 7.73 -7.64 -21.82
N ARG A 14 9.04 -7.45 -22.00
CA ARG A 14 10.00 -7.25 -20.89
C ARG A 14 10.27 -5.77 -20.63
N CYS A 15 10.58 -5.46 -19.38
CA CYS A 15 11.09 -4.18 -18.93
C CYS A 15 12.47 -3.95 -19.53
N ARG A 16 12.69 -2.80 -20.16
CA ARG A 16 13.98 -2.47 -20.78
C ARG A 16 15.11 -2.33 -19.76
N ILE A 17 14.78 -1.93 -18.53
CA ILE A 17 15.77 -1.70 -17.46
C ILE A 17 16.17 -3.02 -16.79
N CYS A 18 15.21 -3.75 -16.23
CA CYS A 18 15.49 -4.93 -15.41
C CYS A 18 15.06 -6.27 -16.02
N GLN A 19 14.58 -6.28 -17.27
CA GLN A 19 14.11 -7.48 -18.00
C GLN A 19 12.92 -8.23 -17.36
N ALA A 20 12.39 -7.78 -16.22
CA ALA A 20 11.14 -8.25 -15.63
C ALA A 20 9.92 -8.00 -16.54
N ASN A 21 8.70 -8.30 -16.12
CA ASN A 21 7.51 -7.98 -16.93
C ASN A 21 7.35 -6.46 -17.09
N GLY A 22 7.50 -5.98 -18.33
CA GLY A 22 7.25 -4.60 -18.71
C GLY A 22 5.76 -4.37 -18.82
N LYS A 23 5.23 -3.38 -18.09
CA LYS A 23 3.78 -3.15 -17.98
C LYS A 23 3.32 -1.83 -18.60
N ARG A 24 4.24 -0.91 -18.91
CA ARG A 24 3.90 0.45 -19.36
C ARG A 24 4.94 1.00 -20.33
N ILE A 25 4.50 1.85 -21.24
CA ILE A 25 5.36 2.58 -22.16
C ILE A 25 5.84 3.86 -21.48
N CYS A 26 7.14 4.11 -21.49
CA CYS A 26 7.73 5.32 -20.91
C CYS A 26 8.12 6.33 -22.02
N PRO A 27 7.42 7.48 -22.14
CA PRO A 27 7.79 8.50 -23.12
C PRO A 27 9.10 9.21 -22.77
N ALA A 28 9.48 9.31 -21.50
CA ALA A 28 10.77 9.89 -21.11
C ALA A 28 11.98 9.04 -21.56
N LEU A 29 11.75 7.77 -21.89
CA LEU A 29 12.79 6.88 -22.44
C LEU A 29 12.71 6.78 -23.98
N SER A 30 11.87 7.60 -24.63
CA SER A 30 11.41 7.42 -26.01
C SER A 30 12.33 7.95 -27.11
N ALA A 31 13.58 8.31 -26.82
CA ALA A 31 14.56 8.57 -27.88
C ALA A 31 14.62 7.42 -28.92
N LEU A 32 14.18 6.23 -28.52
CA LEU A 32 13.80 5.13 -29.40
C LEU A 32 12.39 4.67 -28.98
N SER A 33 11.42 4.68 -29.91
CA SER A 33 9.99 4.42 -29.70
C SER A 33 9.60 3.30 -28.69
N ASN A 34 8.50 3.50 -27.96
CA ASN A 34 7.73 2.50 -27.19
C ASN A 34 8.51 1.62 -26.19
N VAL A 35 9.44 2.19 -25.43
CA VAL A 35 10.16 1.47 -24.37
C VAL A 35 9.20 1.03 -23.25
N LEU A 36 9.09 -0.29 -23.06
CA LEU A 36 8.33 -0.89 -21.96
C LEU A 36 9.16 -0.94 -20.67
N ILE A 37 8.60 -0.46 -19.56
CA ILE A 37 9.24 -0.43 -18.23
C ILE A 37 8.31 -1.06 -17.17
N CYS A 38 8.89 -1.61 -16.09
CA CYS A 38 8.12 -2.18 -14.98
C CYS A 38 7.77 -1.12 -13.90
N PRO A 39 6.78 -1.41 -13.02
CA PRO A 39 6.42 -0.63 -11.81
C PRO A 39 7.60 -0.12 -10.99
N THR A 40 8.56 -1.00 -10.69
CA THR A 40 9.70 -0.70 -9.82
C THR A 40 10.68 0.27 -10.49
N CYS A 41 11.16 -0.03 -11.69
CA CYS A 41 12.17 0.81 -12.34
C CYS A 41 11.69 2.24 -12.66
N CYS A 42 10.41 2.44 -13.05
CA CYS A 42 9.93 3.83 -13.21
C CYS A 42 9.72 4.54 -11.86
N LYS A 43 9.56 3.80 -10.74
CA LYS A 43 9.56 4.43 -9.40
C LYS A 43 10.95 4.97 -9.09
N GLU A 44 11.96 4.15 -9.33
CA GLU A 44 13.36 4.49 -9.07
C GLU A 44 13.88 5.64 -9.94
N MET A 45 13.47 5.70 -11.21
CA MET A 45 13.95 6.69 -12.19
C MET A 45 13.16 8.01 -12.19
N ARG A 46 12.01 8.09 -11.51
CA ARG A 46 11.14 9.27 -11.63
C ARG A 46 11.82 10.54 -11.16
N ALA A 47 11.65 11.62 -11.94
CA ALA A 47 12.22 12.93 -11.65
C ALA A 47 13.75 12.96 -11.58
N LYS A 48 14.39 11.91 -12.10
CA LYS A 48 15.85 11.78 -12.19
C LYS A 48 16.33 11.73 -13.64
N ILE A 49 15.42 11.70 -14.61
CA ILE A 49 15.75 11.72 -16.04
C ILE A 49 14.97 12.85 -16.74
N PRO A 50 15.49 13.41 -17.84
CA PRO A 50 14.78 14.38 -18.67
C PRO A 50 13.38 13.88 -19.07
N ASP A 51 12.41 14.79 -19.13
CA ASP A 51 11.02 14.52 -19.51
C ASP A 51 10.25 13.52 -18.62
N CYS A 52 10.81 13.14 -17.46
CA CYS A 52 10.15 12.31 -16.45
C CYS A 52 9.80 13.13 -15.21
N ASP A 53 8.61 13.74 -15.20
CA ASP A 53 8.13 14.56 -14.07
C ASP A 53 7.84 13.72 -12.80
N LYS A 54 7.99 14.31 -11.59
CA LYS A 54 7.54 13.73 -10.30
C LYS A 54 6.07 13.31 -10.32
N ARG A 55 5.25 14.01 -11.11
CA ARG A 55 3.81 13.84 -11.31
C ARG A 55 3.48 13.19 -12.66
N CYS A 56 4.43 12.44 -13.23
CA CYS A 56 4.25 11.82 -14.54
C CYS A 56 2.99 10.95 -14.60
N ARG A 57 2.04 11.35 -15.47
CA ARG A 57 0.78 10.61 -15.71
C ARG A 57 0.98 9.18 -16.20
N TYR A 58 2.17 8.81 -16.68
CA TYR A 58 2.47 7.46 -17.15
C TYR A 58 3.02 6.54 -16.04
N PHE A 59 3.28 7.09 -14.85
CA PHE A 59 3.75 6.31 -13.71
C PHE A 59 2.64 5.46 -13.06
N SER A 60 1.36 5.71 -13.34
CA SER A 60 0.31 4.85 -12.77
C SER A 60 0.53 3.39 -13.20
N PRO A 61 0.64 2.45 -12.26
CA PRO A 61 0.82 1.04 -12.57
C PRO A 61 -0.28 0.46 -13.48
N LEU A 62 -1.42 1.17 -13.69
CA LEU A 62 -2.58 0.70 -14.45
C LEU A 62 -3.37 1.76 -15.23
N LEU A 63 -2.79 2.90 -15.65
CA LEU A 63 -3.52 3.86 -16.50
C LEU A 63 -3.82 3.37 -17.94
N VAL A 64 -3.48 2.11 -18.28
CA VAL A 64 -3.66 1.56 -19.63
C VAL A 64 -5.14 1.35 -20.01
N SER A 65 -6.09 1.37 -19.07
CA SER A 65 -7.51 1.07 -19.35
C SER A 65 -8.49 2.24 -19.27
N SER A 66 -8.11 3.43 -18.78
CA SER A 66 -9.07 4.54 -18.65
C SER A 66 -8.67 5.78 -19.45
N LYS A 67 -9.47 6.11 -20.48
CA LYS A 67 -9.38 7.37 -21.24
C LYS A 67 -10.13 8.54 -20.59
N LYS A 68 -10.88 8.31 -19.50
CA LYS A 68 -11.64 9.35 -18.78
C LYS A 68 -11.47 9.19 -17.27
N LEU A 69 -11.13 10.29 -16.60
CA LEU A 69 -11.34 10.44 -15.16
C LEU A 69 -12.85 10.54 -14.91
N PRO A 70 -13.47 9.71 -14.03
CA PRO A 70 -14.79 10.06 -13.53
C PRO A 70 -14.63 10.99 -12.32
N ASN A 71 -15.13 12.21 -12.50
CA ASN A 71 -15.37 13.19 -11.44
C ASN A 71 -16.80 12.99 -10.88
N LYS A 72 -17.12 11.74 -10.49
CA LYS A 72 -18.44 11.37 -9.95
C LYS A 72 -18.20 10.47 -8.75
N GLU A 73 -18.80 10.79 -7.61
CA GLU A 73 -18.81 9.90 -6.45
C GLU A 73 -19.33 8.53 -6.89
N LEU A 74 -18.43 7.56 -6.91
CA LEU A 74 -18.77 6.19 -7.24
C LEU A 74 -19.20 5.48 -5.96
N PRO A 75 -20.26 4.66 -6.01
CA PRO A 75 -20.68 3.90 -4.84
C PRO A 75 -19.55 3.01 -4.34
N LEU A 76 -19.38 2.97 -3.02
CA LEU A 76 -18.47 2.04 -2.37
C LEU A 76 -18.95 0.60 -2.66
N TYR A 77 -18.04 -0.23 -3.17
CA TYR A 77 -18.28 -1.65 -3.36
C TYR A 77 -17.89 -2.43 -2.10
N LYS A 78 -16.62 -2.31 -1.69
CA LYS A 78 -16.07 -2.98 -0.50
C LYS A 78 -14.93 -2.18 0.10
N CYS A 79 -14.78 -2.31 1.40
CA CYS A 79 -13.61 -1.84 2.13
C CYS A 79 -13.04 -3.01 2.93
N LEU A 80 -11.77 -3.35 2.69
CA LEU A 80 -11.14 -4.53 3.27
C LEU A 80 -9.85 -4.15 4.00
N MET A 81 -9.50 -4.91 5.02
CA MET A 81 -8.26 -4.74 5.77
C MET A 81 -7.63 -6.10 6.07
N SER A 82 -6.30 -6.19 6.06
CA SER A 82 -5.59 -7.42 6.41
C SER A 82 -5.87 -7.81 7.86
N LYS A 83 -6.16 -9.10 8.11
CA LYS A 83 -6.53 -9.60 9.45
C LYS A 83 -5.41 -9.49 10.49
N SER A 84 -4.17 -9.75 10.08
CA SER A 84 -3.03 -9.60 10.99
C SER A 84 -2.61 -8.14 11.07
N THR A 85 -2.47 -7.65 12.30
CA THR A 85 -1.89 -6.34 12.65
C THR A 85 -0.57 -6.51 13.40
N ASP A 86 -0.07 -7.75 13.50
CA ASP A 86 1.00 -8.14 14.41
C ASP A 86 2.37 -7.61 13.96
N THR A 87 2.47 -7.07 12.76
CA THR A 87 3.71 -6.46 12.22
C THR A 87 3.72 -4.93 12.33
N GLY A 88 2.63 -4.31 12.79
CA GLY A 88 2.36 -2.89 12.58
C GLY A 88 2.10 -2.54 11.10
N MET A 89 2.14 -3.53 10.19
CA MET A 89 1.81 -3.37 8.78
C MET A 89 0.38 -3.80 8.55
N ILE A 90 -0.37 -2.97 7.83
CA ILE A 90 -1.74 -3.25 7.44
C ILE A 90 -1.89 -2.98 5.96
N THR A 91 -2.54 -3.90 5.26
CA THR A 91 -3.00 -3.62 3.90
C THR A 91 -4.47 -3.23 3.95
N ALA A 92 -4.78 -1.99 3.55
CA ALA A 92 -6.15 -1.49 3.41
C ALA A 92 -6.54 -1.45 1.93
N ILE A 93 -7.77 -1.82 1.62
CA ILE A 93 -8.29 -1.88 0.25
C ILE A 93 -9.62 -1.13 0.21
N VAL A 94 -9.75 -0.17 -0.70
CA VAL A 94 -11.00 0.55 -0.96
C VAL A 94 -11.39 0.32 -2.41
N ALA A 95 -12.55 -0.29 -2.64
CA ALA A 95 -13.09 -0.55 -3.97
C ALA A 95 -14.41 0.20 -4.17
N GLN A 96 -14.56 0.81 -5.34
CA GLN A 96 -15.77 1.50 -5.78
C GLN A 96 -16.26 0.92 -7.11
N GLU A 97 -17.58 0.87 -7.28
CA GLU A 97 -18.21 0.32 -8.47
C GLU A 97 -18.49 1.42 -9.51
N LYS A 98 -18.07 1.17 -10.76
CA LYS A 98 -18.35 2.04 -11.89
C LYS A 98 -19.70 1.67 -12.53
N PRO A 99 -20.31 2.59 -13.31
CA PRO A 99 -21.58 2.31 -14.00
C PRO A 99 -21.56 1.09 -14.92
N ASN A 100 -20.38 0.67 -15.41
CA ASN A 100 -20.23 -0.52 -16.24
C ASN A 100 -20.11 -1.84 -15.44
N GLY A 101 -20.36 -1.81 -14.13
CA GLY A 101 -20.25 -2.97 -13.23
C GLY A 101 -18.81 -3.42 -12.92
N ARG A 102 -17.80 -2.73 -13.47
CA ARG A 102 -16.39 -2.96 -13.13
C ARG A 102 -15.98 -2.05 -11.98
N LEU A 103 -14.90 -2.40 -11.29
CA LEU A 103 -14.45 -1.69 -10.11
C LEU A 103 -13.24 -0.80 -10.42
N ARG A 104 -13.09 0.26 -9.63
CA ARG A 104 -11.78 0.83 -9.33
C ARG A 104 -11.41 0.45 -7.89
N ALA A 105 -10.18 0.02 -7.65
CA ALA A 105 -9.74 -0.45 -6.33
C ALA A 105 -8.37 0.13 -5.97
N MET A 106 -8.29 0.78 -4.82
CA MET A 106 -7.07 1.29 -4.21
C MET A 106 -6.58 0.31 -3.15
N PHE A 107 -5.29 -0.01 -3.20
CA PHE A 107 -4.58 -0.91 -2.30
C PHE A 107 -3.48 -0.11 -1.61
N LEU A 108 -3.53 -0.02 -0.29
CA LEU A 108 -2.67 0.82 0.53
C LEU A 108 -1.89 -0.06 1.49
N LEU A 109 -0.58 0.11 1.51
CA LEU A 109 0.29 -0.49 2.52
C LEU A 109 0.57 0.55 3.60
N LEU A 110 0.03 0.31 4.79
CA LEU A 110 0.15 1.15 5.97
C LEU A 110 1.18 0.53 6.90
N ASP A 111 2.15 1.32 7.35
CA ASP A 111 3.27 0.94 8.21
C ASP A 111 3.21 1.80 9.48
N PHE A 112 2.44 1.33 10.46
CA PHE A 112 2.17 2.06 11.69
C PHE A 112 3.35 2.13 12.65
N TRP A 113 4.46 1.45 12.39
CA TRP A 113 5.64 1.47 13.26
C TRP A 113 6.88 2.07 12.61
N LYS A 114 6.82 2.42 11.33
CA LYS A 114 7.83 3.23 10.66
C LYS A 114 7.21 4.29 9.79
N LYS A 115 6.90 3.93 8.54
CA LYS A 115 6.80 4.88 7.42
C LYS A 115 5.45 5.54 7.26
N GLY A 116 4.43 5.08 7.98
CA GLY A 116 3.05 5.51 7.77
C GLY A 116 2.51 4.96 6.47
N LEU A 117 2.04 5.82 5.57
CA LEU A 117 1.60 5.46 4.23
C LEU A 117 2.79 5.05 3.34
N ARG A 118 3.11 3.75 3.33
CA ARG A 118 4.34 3.23 2.72
C ARG A 118 4.23 3.00 1.22
N ASP A 119 3.09 2.52 0.75
CA ASP A 119 2.87 2.32 -0.68
C ASP A 119 1.39 2.43 -1.03
N CYS A 120 1.11 2.81 -2.27
CA CYS A 120 -0.25 2.89 -2.81
C CYS A 120 -0.26 2.36 -4.24
N PHE A 121 -1.19 1.46 -4.53
CA PHE A 121 -1.41 0.92 -5.85
C PHE A 121 -2.90 1.01 -6.19
N VAL A 122 -3.23 1.40 -7.41
CA VAL A 122 -4.62 1.51 -7.84
C VAL A 122 -4.86 0.70 -9.11
N ASP A 123 -5.89 -0.13 -9.07
CA ASP A 123 -6.48 -0.78 -10.24
C ASP A 123 -7.74 -0.03 -10.66
N ALA A 124 -7.62 0.79 -11.69
CA ALA A 124 -8.71 1.65 -12.14
C ALA A 124 -9.82 0.90 -12.89
N ASP A 125 -9.58 -0.37 -13.29
CA ASP A 125 -10.53 -1.13 -14.08
C ASP A 125 -10.40 -2.65 -13.91
N ILE A 126 -10.92 -3.16 -12.80
CA ILE A 126 -10.89 -4.58 -12.45
C ILE A 126 -12.30 -5.18 -12.46
N SER A 127 -12.47 -6.40 -12.96
CA SER A 127 -13.75 -7.11 -12.78
C SER A 127 -13.94 -7.54 -11.33
N LYS A 128 -15.19 -7.73 -10.89
CA LYS A 128 -15.49 -8.23 -9.53
C LYS A 128 -14.76 -9.57 -9.27
N ASN A 129 -14.75 -10.49 -10.23
CA ASN A 129 -14.06 -11.78 -10.10
C ASN A 129 -12.54 -11.63 -9.97
N GLU A 130 -11.91 -10.73 -10.74
CA GLU A 130 -10.47 -10.46 -10.61
C GLU A 130 -10.15 -9.79 -9.27
N PHE A 131 -11.04 -8.92 -8.76
CA PHE A 131 -10.90 -8.28 -7.46
C PHE A 131 -10.96 -9.31 -6.33
N GLU A 132 -11.99 -10.16 -6.31
CA GLU A 132 -12.13 -11.23 -5.31
C GLU A 132 -10.94 -12.19 -5.35
N ALA A 133 -10.46 -12.55 -6.54
CA ALA A 133 -9.27 -13.40 -6.69
C ALA A 133 -7.97 -12.76 -6.14
N LYS A 134 -7.87 -11.43 -6.12
CA LYS A 134 -6.74 -10.71 -5.50
C LYS A 134 -6.86 -10.60 -3.98
N CYS A 135 -8.08 -10.66 -3.45
CA CYS A 135 -8.36 -10.50 -2.01
C CYS A 135 -8.41 -11.83 -1.25
N VAL A 136 -8.17 -12.97 -1.92
CA VAL A 136 -8.22 -14.30 -1.32
C VAL A 136 -6.89 -15.02 -1.56
N LYS A 137 -6.30 -15.61 -0.50
CA LYS A 137 -5.24 -16.61 -0.70
C LYS A 137 -5.93 -17.95 -0.90
N LYS A 138 -5.81 -18.52 -2.09
CA LYS A 138 -6.05 -19.96 -2.24
C LYS A 138 -4.81 -20.66 -1.73
N ASP A 139 -4.85 -21.16 -0.51
CA ASP A 139 -3.79 -22.05 -0.05
C ASP A 139 -4.00 -23.42 -0.73
N ILE A 140 -3.12 -23.77 -1.66
CA ILE A 140 -3.27 -24.97 -2.50
C ILE A 140 -3.02 -26.25 -1.68
N LYS A 141 -2.43 -26.13 -0.48
CA LYS A 141 -2.01 -27.27 0.36
C LYS A 141 -3.04 -27.70 1.41
N LEU A 142 -4.04 -26.89 1.71
CA LEU A 142 -5.07 -27.17 2.69
C LEU A 142 -6.43 -27.01 2.00
N ILE A 143 -7.38 -27.89 2.29
CA ILE A 143 -8.75 -27.87 1.74
C ILE A 143 -9.51 -26.71 2.42
N GLY A 144 -9.08 -25.47 2.18
CA GLY A 144 -9.56 -24.28 2.88
C GLY A 144 -9.19 -23.00 2.14
N VAL A 145 -10.17 -22.11 2.01
CA VAL A 145 -9.96 -20.75 1.51
C VAL A 145 -9.63 -19.87 2.71
N GLU A 146 -8.38 -19.41 2.84
CA GLU A 146 -8.01 -18.45 3.87
C GLU A 146 -8.22 -17.02 3.35
N TYR A 147 -9.21 -16.33 3.92
CA TYR A 147 -9.43 -14.91 3.65
C TYR A 147 -8.34 -14.10 4.34
N LEU A 148 -7.42 -13.52 3.56
CA LEU A 148 -6.33 -12.63 4.01
C LEU A 148 -6.85 -11.31 4.58
N PHE A 149 -8.04 -10.93 4.13
CA PHE A 149 -8.67 -9.68 4.45
C PHE A 149 -10.03 -9.92 5.10
N GLU A 150 -10.43 -9.00 5.94
CA GLU A 150 -11.77 -8.88 6.47
C GLU A 150 -12.40 -7.60 5.97
N GLU A 151 -13.73 -7.60 5.85
CA GLU A 151 -14.47 -6.40 5.53
C GLU A 151 -14.53 -5.48 6.75
N ILE A 152 -14.30 -4.19 6.53
CA ILE A 152 -14.27 -3.17 7.56
C ILE A 152 -15.17 -2.01 7.16
N ASP A 153 -15.72 -1.33 8.16
CA ASP A 153 -16.39 -0.06 7.96
C ASP A 153 -15.49 0.96 7.24
N PHE A 154 -16.09 1.72 6.31
CA PHE A 154 -15.36 2.66 5.48
C PHE A 154 -14.78 3.82 6.29
N GLU A 155 -15.53 4.36 7.25
CA GLU A 155 -15.06 5.46 8.09
C GLU A 155 -13.90 4.99 8.98
N LYS A 156 -14.01 3.79 9.55
CA LYS A 156 -12.90 3.17 10.26
C LYS A 156 -11.66 3.03 9.35
N CYS A 157 -11.80 2.56 8.12
CA CYS A 157 -10.68 2.49 7.18
C CYS A 157 -10.04 3.86 6.91
N ARG A 158 -10.85 4.91 6.70
CA ARG A 158 -10.34 6.27 6.52
C ARG A 158 -9.54 6.75 7.73
N GLN A 159 -9.93 6.37 8.95
CA GLN A 159 -9.13 6.66 10.16
C GLN A 159 -7.74 6.01 10.11
N TYR A 160 -7.65 4.71 9.76
CA TYR A 160 -6.35 4.03 9.59
C TYR A 160 -5.47 4.75 8.54
N ILE A 161 -6.06 5.10 7.40
CA ILE A 161 -5.34 5.78 6.31
C ILE A 161 -4.90 7.17 6.75
N LYS A 162 -5.76 7.93 7.43
CA LYS A 162 -5.43 9.27 7.96
C LYS A 162 -4.30 9.20 9.00
N HIS A 163 -4.30 8.17 9.86
CA HIS A 163 -3.21 7.94 10.79
C HIS A 163 -1.88 7.68 10.08
N ALA A 164 -1.89 6.78 9.10
CA ALA A 164 -0.71 6.45 8.31
C ALA A 164 -0.17 7.67 7.56
N HIS A 165 -1.06 8.48 6.99
CA HIS A 165 -0.68 9.75 6.36
C HIS A 165 -0.04 10.74 7.35
N ARG A 166 -0.60 10.87 8.57
CA ARG A 166 -0.03 11.70 9.64
C ARG A 166 1.38 11.23 10.00
N ILE A 167 1.59 9.91 10.15
CA ILE A 167 2.92 9.34 10.41
C ILE A 167 3.91 9.74 9.31
N SER A 168 3.58 9.51 8.04
CA SER A 168 4.46 9.86 6.91
C SER A 168 4.80 11.34 6.91
N THR A 169 3.82 12.20 7.16
CA THR A 169 4.02 13.65 7.20
C THR A 169 4.96 14.07 8.33
N GLU A 170 4.75 13.55 9.55
CA GLU A 170 5.55 13.93 10.73
C GLU A 170 7.01 13.45 10.65
N ILE A 171 7.30 12.33 9.96
CA ILE A 171 8.68 11.84 9.75
C ILE A 171 9.30 12.34 8.43
N GLY A 172 8.54 13.09 7.64
CA GLY A 172 8.92 13.56 6.30
C GLY A 172 9.15 12.44 5.29
N GLU A 173 8.41 11.34 5.36
CA GLU A 173 8.38 10.30 4.32
C GLU A 173 7.62 10.82 3.10
N GLU A 174 8.09 10.45 1.90
CA GLU A 174 7.41 10.80 0.66
C GLU A 174 6.06 10.09 0.56
N ILE A 175 4.97 10.86 0.43
CA ILE A 175 3.65 10.33 0.18
C ILE A 175 3.59 9.70 -1.23
N PRO A 176 3.15 8.45 -1.37
CA PRO A 176 3.03 7.81 -2.68
C PRO A 176 2.18 8.64 -3.66
N TRP A 177 2.72 8.90 -4.86
CA TRP A 177 2.01 9.66 -5.88
C TRP A 177 0.62 9.10 -6.22
N GLU A 178 0.48 7.77 -6.29
CA GLU A 178 -0.79 7.10 -6.52
C GLU A 178 -1.84 7.46 -5.46
N TYR A 179 -1.42 7.66 -4.21
CA TYR A 179 -2.34 8.13 -3.17
C TYR A 179 -2.79 9.55 -3.47
N GLU A 180 -1.85 10.46 -3.72
CA GLU A 180 -2.18 11.87 -4.03
C GLU A 180 -3.13 12.02 -5.22
N TYR A 181 -2.94 11.18 -6.24
CA TYR A 181 -3.74 11.23 -7.46
C TYR A 181 -5.14 10.62 -7.29
N TRP A 182 -5.28 9.56 -6.49
CA TRP A 182 -6.53 8.80 -6.36
C TRP A 182 -7.23 8.99 -5.01
N LYS A 183 -6.77 9.91 -4.15
CA LYS A 183 -7.34 10.16 -2.83
C LYS A 183 -8.83 10.56 -2.87
N ASP A 184 -9.35 10.97 -4.02
CA ASP A 184 -10.79 11.18 -4.24
C ASP A 184 -11.61 9.92 -3.93
N MET A 185 -11.03 8.73 -4.09
CA MET A 185 -11.66 7.46 -3.71
C MET A 185 -11.98 7.37 -2.21
N LEU A 186 -11.33 8.18 -1.38
CA LEU A 186 -11.48 8.19 0.07
C LEU A 186 -12.42 9.30 0.56
N GLY A 187 -13.03 10.07 -0.36
CA GLY A 187 -13.82 11.26 -0.02
C GLY A 187 -12.98 12.37 0.61
N ASP A 188 -13.64 13.31 1.28
CA ASP A 188 -12.97 14.43 1.93
C ASP A 188 -12.31 14.03 3.25
N MET A 189 -11.02 13.69 3.21
CA MET A 189 -10.22 13.29 4.37
C MET A 189 -10.08 14.38 5.46
N SER A 190 -10.49 15.63 5.19
CA SER A 190 -10.54 16.68 6.21
C SER A 190 -11.65 16.46 7.23
N GLU A 191 -12.73 15.78 6.84
CA GLU A 191 -13.88 15.48 7.72
C GLU A 191 -13.59 14.37 8.74
N VAL A 192 -12.63 13.49 8.43
CA VAL A 192 -12.24 12.42 9.36
C VAL A 192 -11.57 13.05 10.57
N LYS A 193 -12.01 12.72 11.79
CA LYS A 193 -11.42 13.31 12.99
C LYS A 193 -9.92 13.04 13.08
N ASP A 194 -9.17 14.05 13.49
CA ASP A 194 -7.75 13.87 13.75
C ASP A 194 -7.54 12.87 14.87
N ILE A 195 -6.54 12.01 14.67
CA ILE A 195 -6.19 11.00 15.65
C ILE A 195 -5.34 11.68 16.71
N VAL A 196 -5.88 11.78 17.91
CA VAL A 196 -5.24 12.41 19.07
C VAL A 196 -4.23 11.47 19.74
N GLY A 197 -3.31 12.04 20.51
CA GLY A 197 -2.29 11.30 21.25
C GLY A 197 -1.02 11.04 20.44
N SER A 198 -0.31 9.98 20.82
CA SER A 198 0.99 9.59 20.29
C SER A 198 0.94 9.37 18.78
N LEU A 199 2.03 9.77 18.09
CA LEU A 199 2.16 9.55 16.64
C LEU A 199 2.10 8.06 16.31
N TYR A 200 2.82 7.24 17.08
CA TYR A 200 2.80 5.80 16.97
C TYR A 200 1.94 5.20 18.08
N LYS A 201 1.09 4.25 17.71
CA LYS A 201 0.14 3.57 18.59
C LYS A 201 0.31 2.06 18.51
N CYS A 202 -0.22 1.35 19.50
CA CYS A 202 -0.29 -0.11 19.44
C CYS A 202 -1.19 -0.54 18.27
N ALA A 203 -0.68 -1.35 17.35
CA ALA A 203 -1.42 -1.81 16.18
C ALA A 203 -2.66 -2.67 16.54
N LYS A 204 -2.63 -3.35 17.69
CA LYS A 204 -3.71 -4.21 18.17
C LYS A 204 -4.80 -3.45 18.93
N CYS A 205 -4.42 -2.61 19.90
CA CYS A 205 -5.37 -1.97 20.82
C CYS A 205 -5.45 -0.45 20.70
N TRP A 206 -4.74 0.16 19.76
CA TRP A 206 -4.72 1.61 19.50
C TRP A 206 -4.29 2.49 20.68
N ALA A 207 -3.73 1.90 21.74
CA ALA A 207 -3.20 2.64 22.86
C ALA A 207 -1.97 3.47 22.46
N ASP A 208 -1.83 4.63 23.10
CA ASP A 208 -0.68 5.50 22.96
C ASP A 208 0.61 4.80 23.39
N LEU A 209 1.66 4.96 22.57
CA LEU A 209 3.01 4.55 22.96
C LEU A 209 3.69 5.68 23.75
N PRO A 210 4.59 5.34 24.70
CA PRO A 210 5.33 6.35 25.48
C PRO A 210 6.14 7.29 24.58
N GLU A 211 6.26 8.56 24.98
CA GLU A 211 6.93 9.59 24.20
C GLU A 211 8.38 9.24 23.84
N ARG A 212 9.14 8.67 24.79
CA ARG A 212 10.52 8.20 24.54
C ARG A 212 10.57 7.11 23.45
N THR A 213 9.60 6.20 23.43
CA THR A 213 9.47 5.17 22.38
C THR A 213 9.14 5.83 21.04
N VAL A 214 8.19 6.77 21.02
CA VAL A 214 7.81 7.52 19.81
C VAL A 214 9.00 8.29 19.25
N ALA A 215 9.79 8.95 20.09
CA ALA A 215 10.98 9.71 19.68
C ALA A 215 12.02 8.80 19.02
N LEU A 216 12.32 7.64 19.61
CA LEU A 216 13.22 6.65 19.03
C LEU A 216 12.68 6.10 17.70
N MET A 217 11.37 5.85 17.63
CA MET A 217 10.72 5.39 16.40
C MET A 217 10.86 6.40 15.27
N LYS A 218 10.61 7.67 15.56
CA LYS A 218 10.80 8.78 14.60
C LYS A 218 12.24 8.85 14.12
N GLN A 219 13.21 8.75 15.03
CA GLN A 219 14.64 8.84 14.71
C GLN A 219 15.08 7.78 13.69
N HIS A 220 14.57 6.55 13.79
CA HIS A 220 14.96 5.44 12.91
C HIS A 220 13.87 5.01 11.91
N ALA A 221 12.82 5.82 11.71
CA ALA A 221 11.70 5.47 10.84
C ALA A 221 12.13 5.21 9.38
N LYS A 222 13.19 5.87 8.92
CA LYS A 222 13.74 5.74 7.56
C LYS A 222 14.91 4.76 7.45
N SER A 223 15.43 4.27 8.58
CA SER A 223 16.52 3.29 8.60
C SER A 223 16.00 1.95 8.06
N VAL A 224 16.68 1.40 7.06
CA VAL A 224 16.31 0.10 6.46
C VAL A 224 16.70 -1.07 7.36
N ASP A 225 17.77 -0.92 8.15
CA ASP A 225 18.36 -2.01 8.93
C ASP A 225 17.82 -2.12 10.37
N ILE A 226 16.99 -1.17 10.80
CA ILE A 226 16.45 -1.13 12.16
C ILE A 226 15.01 -1.61 12.14
N GLN A 227 14.63 -2.60 12.94
CA GLN A 227 13.23 -3.01 13.13
C GLN A 227 12.81 -2.72 14.57
N PHE A 228 11.55 -2.34 14.77
CA PHE A 228 11.03 -2.04 16.10
C PHE A 228 10.26 -3.23 16.66
N TYR A 229 10.61 -3.60 17.89
CA TYR A 229 9.84 -4.55 18.70
C TYR A 229 9.08 -3.76 19.75
N ILE A 230 7.77 -3.84 19.68
CA ILE A 230 6.91 -3.08 20.57
C ILE A 230 6.01 -4.06 21.30
N LEU A 231 6.31 -4.23 22.59
CA LEU A 231 5.45 -4.92 23.53
C LEU A 231 4.43 -3.94 24.09
N CYS A 232 3.18 -4.09 23.71
CA CYS A 232 2.13 -3.25 24.27
C CYS A 232 1.81 -3.68 25.69
N ARG A 233 2.17 -2.83 26.67
CA ARG A 233 1.90 -3.09 28.09
C ARG A 233 0.41 -3.19 28.44
N LYS A 234 -0.48 -2.63 27.62
CA LYS A 234 -1.93 -2.63 27.85
C LYS A 234 -2.60 -3.95 27.45
N CYS A 235 -2.25 -4.50 26.29
CA CYS A 235 -2.91 -5.70 25.76
C CYS A 235 -2.02 -6.93 25.73
N GLY A 236 -0.77 -6.83 26.21
CA GLY A 236 0.23 -7.90 26.14
C GLY A 236 0.58 -8.32 24.72
N GLY A 237 0.15 -7.55 23.70
CA GLY A 237 0.38 -7.88 22.31
C GLY A 237 1.88 -7.92 22.03
N GLN A 238 2.38 -9.11 21.72
CA GLN A 238 3.70 -9.34 21.17
C GLN A 238 3.62 -9.31 19.64
N ALA A 239 4.70 -8.84 19.04
CA ALA A 239 4.84 -8.70 17.61
C ALA A 239 6.28 -9.02 17.24
N GLU A 240 6.50 -10.20 16.66
CA GLU A 240 7.83 -10.74 16.35
C GLU A 240 8.20 -10.58 14.88
N PHE A 241 9.20 -9.77 14.51
CA PHE A 241 9.88 -9.92 13.20
C PHE A 241 11.37 -9.54 13.31
N LYS A 242 12.28 -10.47 12.93
CA LYS A 242 13.71 -10.70 13.33
C LYS A 242 14.74 -9.53 13.36
N ALA A 243 15.68 -9.69 14.33
CA ALA A 243 16.80 -8.86 14.84
C ALA A 243 16.48 -7.77 15.91
N GLY A 244 16.64 -8.16 17.20
CA GLY A 244 16.03 -7.62 18.42
C GLY A 244 16.61 -6.37 19.11
N VAL A 245 15.71 -5.62 19.75
CA VAL A 245 15.99 -4.75 20.91
C VAL A 245 14.85 -4.93 21.92
N GLU A 246 15.17 -5.47 23.10
CA GLU A 246 14.25 -5.57 24.24
C GLU A 246 14.34 -4.31 25.12
N PHE A 247 13.21 -3.85 25.66
CA PHE A 247 13.13 -2.70 26.56
C PHE A 247 12.59 -3.11 27.93
N ASP A 248 13.42 -3.03 28.97
CA ASP A 248 12.99 -3.14 30.37
C ASP A 248 12.82 -1.75 31.03
N LYS A 249 12.57 -1.74 32.35
CA LYS A 249 12.20 -0.56 33.14
C LYS A 249 13.33 0.49 33.27
N GLU A 250 14.59 0.21 32.90
CA GLU A 250 15.70 1.14 33.18
C GLU A 250 16.53 1.58 31.96
N GLY A 251 16.34 1.02 30.78
CA GLY A 251 17.02 1.47 29.57
C GLY A 251 17.57 0.35 28.72
N VAL A 252 17.94 0.73 27.49
CA VAL A 252 18.42 -0.15 26.41
C VAL A 252 19.49 -1.12 26.91
N LYS A 253 19.25 -2.43 26.79
CA LYS A 253 20.34 -3.40 26.69
C LYS A 253 20.59 -3.70 25.23
N SER A 254 21.76 -3.31 24.73
CA SER A 254 22.31 -3.90 23.52
C SER A 254 22.56 -5.38 23.78
N VAL A 255 22.10 -6.26 22.89
CA VAL A 255 22.50 -7.67 22.89
C VAL A 255 23.88 -7.74 22.23
N PRO A 256 24.88 -8.45 22.80
CA PRO A 256 26.15 -8.70 22.12
C PRO A 256 25.94 -9.60 20.88
N GLU A 257 26.84 -9.47 19.91
CA GLU A 257 26.89 -10.18 18.61
C GLU A 257 26.55 -11.68 18.66
#